data_AF-A0A2N6BSD2-F1
#
_entry.id   AF-A0A2N6BSD2-F1
#
_cell.length_a   1.000
_cell.length_b   1.000
_cell.length_c   1.000
_cell.angle_alpha   90.00
_cell.angle_beta   90.00
_cell.angle_gamma   90.00
#
_symmetry.space_group_name_H-M   'P 1'
#
loop_
_entity.id
_entity.type
_entity.pdbx_description
1 polymer ?
#
loop_
_entity_poly.entity_id
_entity_poly.type
_entity_poly.pdbx_seq_one_letter_code
_entity_poly.pdbx_strand_id
1 'polypeptide(L)' 'VYAPSALVRKPVLESYPKIKDILEPIFATLDRATLQTLNAKIQVEGRDARKVAAEYLKDKGLIK' A
#
# COMPACT_ATOMS: atom_id res chain seq x y z
N VAL A 1 2.25 -5.77 -18.03
CA VAL A 1 1.94 -4.93 -16.84
C VAL A 1 2.88 -5.37 -15.73
N TYR A 2 3.63 -4.45 -15.12
CA TYR A 2 4.47 -4.75 -13.96
C TYR A 2 3.65 -4.52 -12.69
N ALA A 3 3.36 -5.59 -11.95
CA ALA A 3 2.65 -5.49 -10.68
C ALA A 3 3.62 -5.11 -9.55
N PRO A 4 3.29 -4.12 -8.71
CA PRO A 4 4.11 -3.81 -7.54
C PRO A 4 3.98 -4.93 -6.51
N SER A 5 5.09 -5.25 -5.83
CA SER A 5 5.13 -6.19 -4.72
C SER A 5 6.09 -5.69 -3.65
N ALA A 6 5.78 -5.97 -2.38
CA ALA A 6 6.73 -5.80 -1.30
C ALA A 6 7.84 -6.86 -1.41
N LEU A 7 9.09 -6.44 -1.18
CA LEU A 7 10.26 -7.32 -1.10
C LEU A 7 10.90 -7.12 0.28
N VAL A 8 11.02 -8.21 1.04
CA VAL A 8 11.55 -8.19 2.42
C VAL A 8 12.68 -9.21 2.54
N ARG A 9 13.76 -8.85 3.23
CA ARG A 9 14.89 -9.76 3.49
C ARG A 9 14.42 -10.91 4.39
N LYS A 10 14.85 -12.13 4.07
CA LYS A 10 14.47 -13.35 4.80
C LYS A 10 14.62 -13.24 6.34
N PRO A 11 15.74 -12.77 6.92
CA PRO A 11 15.87 -12.71 8.39
C PRO A 11 14.85 -11.77 9.07
N VAL A 12 14.43 -10.71 8.37
CA VAL A 12 13.42 -9.77 8.87
C VAL A 12 12.04 -10.43 8.80
N LEU A 13 11.72 -11.10 7.70
CA LEU A 13 10.44 -11.79 7.55
C LEU A 13 10.30 -12.94 8.57
N GLU A 14 11.39 -13.66 8.85
CA GLU A 14 11.41 -14.71 9.89
C GLU A 14 11.21 -14.12 11.30
N SER A 15 11.76 -12.93 11.57
CA SER A 15 11.57 -12.23 12.86
C SER A 15 10.17 -11.63 13.00
N TYR A 16 9.53 -11.29 11.87
CA TYR A 16 8.22 -10.64 11.82
C TYR A 16 7.30 -11.32 10.78
N PRO A 17 6.88 -12.57 11.00
CA PRO A 17 6.12 -13.34 10.01
C PRO A 17 4.78 -12.69 9.66
N LYS A 18 4.19 -11.94 10.60
CA LYS A 18 2.94 -11.18 10.42
C LYS A 18 3.02 -10.12 9.32
N ILE A 19 4.21 -9.71 8.87
CA ILE A 19 4.36 -8.77 7.74
C ILE A 19 3.60 -9.30 6.52
N LYS A 20 3.70 -10.60 6.24
CA LYS A 20 3.01 -11.22 5.11
C LYS A 20 1.50 -11.05 5.23
N ASP A 21 0.94 -11.48 6.36
CA ASP A 21 -0.51 -11.47 6.60
C ASP A 21 -1.10 -10.05 6.62
N ILE A 22 -0.29 -9.06 7.02
CA ILE A 22 -0.68 -7.65 7.01
C ILE A 22 -0.64 -7.09 5.58
N LEU A 23 0.42 -7.39 4.81
CA LEU A 23 0.60 -6.80 3.47
C LEU A 23 -0.28 -7.44 2.40
N GLU A 24 -0.60 -8.74 2.50
CA GLU A 24 -1.47 -9.43 1.53
C GLU A 24 -2.81 -8.71 1.27
N PRO A 25 -3.65 -8.42 2.29
CA PRO A 25 -4.92 -7.73 2.06
C PRO A 25 -4.72 -6.29 1.58
N ILE A 26 -3.60 -5.64 1.91
CA ILE A 26 -3.29 -4.29 1.43
C ILE A 26 -3.05 -4.35 -0.09
N PHE A 27 -2.12 -5.19 -0.55
CA PHE A 27 -1.77 -5.30 -1.97
C PHE A 27 -2.91 -5.85 -2.82
N ALA A 28 -3.79 -6.69 -2.26
CA ALA A 28 -5.00 -7.15 -2.95
C ALA A 28 -5.94 -6.00 -3.37
N THR A 29 -5.87 -4.85 -2.69
CA THR A 29 -6.68 -3.67 -3.03
C THR A 29 -6.01 -2.71 -4.02
N LEU A 30 -4.72 -2.91 -4.33
CA LEU A 30 -3.92 -2.00 -5.16
C LEU A 30 -3.97 -2.38 -6.64
N ASP A 31 -5.16 -2.42 -7.21
CA ASP A 31 -5.34 -2.61 -8.66
C ASP A 31 -4.87 -1.40 -9.48
N ARG A 32 -4.87 -1.54 -10.81
CA ARG A 32 -4.38 -0.48 -11.72
C ARG A 32 -5.14 0.83 -11.54
N ALA A 33 -6.47 0.77 -11.44
CA ALA A 33 -7.31 1.97 -11.35
C ALA A 33 -7.06 2.68 -10.02
N THR A 34 -7.00 1.91 -8.93
CA THR A 34 -6.70 2.40 -7.59
C THR A 34 -5.34 3.08 -7.53
N LEU A 35 -4.29 2.43 -8.05
CA LEU A 35 -2.95 3.02 -8.10
C LEU A 35 -2.90 4.29 -8.94
N GLN A 36 -3.62 4.35 -10.07
CA GLN A 36 -3.72 5.55 -10.89
C GLN A 36 -4.38 6.70 -10.13
N THR A 37 -5.49 6.44 -9.43
CA THR A 37 -6.16 7.44 -8.59
C THR A 37 -5.26 7.94 -7.45
N LEU A 38 -4.56 7.04 -6.76
CA LEU A 38 -3.66 7.42 -5.67
C LEU A 38 -2.48 8.25 -6.17
N ASN A 39 -1.87 7.88 -7.29
CA ASN A 39 -0.78 8.64 -7.89
C ASN A 39 -1.23 10.02 -8.41
N ALA A 40 -2.44 10.13 -8.98
CA ALA A 40 -2.98 11.40 -9.45
C ALA A 40 -3.16 12.42 -8.31
N LYS A 41 -3.66 11.97 -7.14
CA LYS A 41 -3.75 12.81 -5.93
C LYS A 41 -2.39 13.41 -5.53
N ILE A 42 -1.30 12.70 -5.75
CA ILE A 42 0.03 13.16 -5.38
C ILE A 42 0.61 14.06 -6.48
N GLN A 43 0.64 13.56 -7.71
CA GLN A 43 1.36 14.18 -8.82
C GLN A 43 0.62 15.36 -9.46
N VAL A 44 -0.71 15.31 -9.47
CA VAL A 44 -1.56 16.32 -10.12
C VAL A 44 -2.13 17.29 -9.09
N GLU A 45 -2.69 16.77 -7.99
CA GLU A 45 -3.31 17.60 -6.95
C GLU A 45 -2.31 18.10 -5.90
N GLY A 46 -1.05 17.64 -5.92
CA GLY A 46 0.00 18.08 -5.00
C GLY A 46 -0.19 17.64 -3.55
N ARG A 47 -1.00 16.60 -3.30
CA ARG A 47 -1.26 16.11 -1.93
C ARG A 47 -0.04 15.36 -1.38
N ASP A 48 0.17 15.49 -0.07
CA ASP A 48 1.23 14.76 0.63
C ASP A 48 1.00 13.24 0.55
N ALA A 49 2.03 12.51 0.11
CA ALA A 49 1.94 11.06 -0.11
C ALA A 49 1.63 10.27 1.18
N ARG A 50 2.12 10.72 2.34
CA ARG A 50 1.81 10.03 3.62
C ARG A 50 0.35 10.20 3.98
N LYS A 51 -0.21 11.40 3.79
CA LYS A 51 -1.64 11.64 4.01
C LYS A 51 -2.51 10.82 3.08
N VAL A 52 -2.18 10.78 1.78
CA VAL A 52 -2.91 9.96 0.79
C VAL A 52 -2.88 8.46 1.15
N ALA A 53 -1.72 7.94 1.57
CA ALA A 53 -1.60 6.55 2.00
C ALA A 53 -2.39 6.27 3.29
N ALA A 54 -2.32 7.16 4.29
CA ALA A 54 -3.04 7.00 5.55
C ALA A 54 -4.56 7.04 5.34
N GLU A 55 -5.07 7.98 4.57
CA GLU A 55 -6.49 8.06 4.20
C GLU A 55 -6.94 6.80 3.46
N TYR A 56 -6.18 6.37 2.46
CA TYR A 56 -6.52 5.15 1.71
C TYR A 56 -6.64 3.91 2.62
N LEU A 57 -5.66 3.72 3.52
CA LEU A 57 -5.69 2.60 4.44
C LEU A 57 -6.84 2.70 5.45
N LYS A 58 -7.20 3.91 5.90
CA LYS A 58 -8.37 4.14 6.77
C LYS A 58 -9.69 3.86 6.04
N ASP A 59 -9.84 4.35 4.82
CA ASP A 59 -11.03 4.15 3.99
C ASP A 59 -11.29 2.67 3.69
N LYS A 60 -10.21 1.88 3.59
CA LYS A 60 -10.26 0.41 3.43
C LYS A 60 -10.41 -0.34 4.76
N GLY A 61 -10.44 0.34 5.90
CA GLY A 61 -10.51 -0.27 7.23
C GLY A 61 -9.26 -1.06 7.64
N LEU A 62 -8.12 -0.80 6.99
CA LEU A 62 -6.85 -1.48 7.24
C LEU A 62 -6.08 -0.85 8.42
N ILE A 63 -6.35 0.41 8.73
CA ILE A 63 -5.85 1.13 9.92
C ILE A 63 -6.95 2.04 10.50
N LYS A 64 -6.75 2.55 11.73
CA LYS A 64 -7.66 3.50 12.41
C LYS A 64 -7.24 4.96 12.21
#